data_AF-A0AAD9JHR8-F1
#
_entry.id   AF-A0AAD9JHR8-F1
#
_cell.length_a   1.000
_cell.length_b   1.000
_cell.length_c   1.000
_cell.angle_alpha   90.00
_cell.angle_beta   90.00
_cell.angle_gamma   90.00
#
_symmetry.space_group_name_H-M   'P 1'
#
loop_
_entity.id
_entity.type
_entity.pdbx_description
1 polymer ?
#
loop_
_entity_poly.entity_id
_entity_poly.type
_entity_poly.pdbx_seq_one_letter_code
_entity_poly.pdbx_strand_id
1 'polypeptide(L)'
;MCTSVCPVSLLAVVVVAFVVHPAPVVCQCTTGHCHDDGDNDVSVLTAMVSRLQDTVEQLQQELRDSKAELQQQLRDETKQLQQQLRNATEQSQLQRQINDTAEQLLHKLQQQLSDSTDQQLNQLTKITETLVKQEKLSKRWFAPRDCYDLLRDGNNVSGVYEVYLAKARKFVRVFCDMDSNDGGWLVRAAHLNTYAHVNTHDENYCH
;
A
#
# COMPACT_ATOMS: atom_id res chain seq x y z
N MET A 1 -75.00 78.27 5.37
CA MET A 1 -73.74 78.86 4.87
C MET A 1 -72.65 77.80 4.96
N CYS A 2 -72.03 77.52 3.81
CA CYS A 2 -70.72 76.89 3.55
C CYS A 2 -70.18 75.73 4.41
N THR A 3 -70.25 74.53 3.84
CA THR A 3 -69.13 73.59 3.50
C THR A 3 -67.82 73.64 4.31
N SER A 4 -67.39 72.48 4.83
CA SER A 4 -66.13 71.86 4.37
C SER A 4 -65.99 70.41 4.86
N VAL A 5 -65.66 69.52 3.93
CA VAL A 5 -65.17 68.16 4.15
C VAL A 5 -63.69 68.19 3.77
N CYS A 6 -62.81 67.57 4.56
CA CYS A 6 -61.69 66.80 4.00
C CYS A 6 -61.24 65.69 4.96
N PRO A 7 -61.04 64.45 4.47
CA PRO A 7 -60.68 63.27 5.25
C PRO A 7 -59.18 62.96 5.12
N VAL A 8 -58.56 62.32 6.13
CA VAL A 8 -57.46 61.39 5.85
C VAL A 8 -57.42 60.27 6.88
N SER A 9 -57.51 59.07 6.33
CA SER A 9 -57.36 57.77 6.94
C SER A 9 -56.03 57.61 7.69
N LEU A 10 -56.08 57.01 8.87
CA LEU A 10 -55.13 55.95 9.22
C LEU A 10 -55.71 55.10 10.33
N LEU A 11 -55.82 53.81 9.99
CA LEU A 11 -56.02 52.66 10.86
C LEU A 11 -55.55 52.89 12.29
N ALA A 12 -56.48 53.26 13.16
CA ALA A 12 -56.39 52.95 14.57
C ALA A 12 -57.58 52.03 14.84
N VAL A 13 -57.27 50.74 14.97
CA VAL A 13 -58.15 49.75 15.58
C VAL A 13 -58.83 50.45 16.75
N VAL A 14 -60.16 50.56 16.68
CA VAL A 14 -60.99 51.01 17.79
C VAL A 14 -60.78 49.97 18.88
N VAL A 15 -59.77 50.20 19.72
CA VAL A 15 -59.79 49.72 21.09
C VAL A 15 -61.01 50.42 21.65
N VAL A 16 -62.09 49.66 21.80
CA VAL A 16 -63.30 50.09 22.47
C VAL A 16 -62.84 50.55 23.85
N ALA A 17 -62.64 51.85 24.00
CA ALA A 17 -62.52 52.48 25.29
C ALA A 17 -63.89 52.31 25.94
N PHE A 18 -64.08 51.19 26.63
CA PHE A 18 -65.07 51.09 27.68
C PHE A 18 -64.68 52.13 28.73
N VAL A 19 -65.11 53.37 28.50
CA VAL A 19 -65.23 54.36 29.56
C VAL A 19 -66.37 53.86 30.44
N VAL A 20 -66.03 52.90 31.29
CA VAL A 20 -66.81 52.57 32.48
C VAL A 20 -66.80 53.84 33.30
N HIS A 21 -67.86 54.64 33.15
CA HIS A 21 -68.11 55.74 34.05
C HIS A 21 -68.21 55.13 35.45
N PRO A 22 -67.35 55.52 36.41
CA PRO A 22 -67.62 55.15 37.79
C PRO A 22 -68.91 55.88 38.17
N ALA A 23 -69.97 55.14 38.44
CA ALA A 23 -71.18 55.69 39.04
C ALA A 23 -70.77 56.52 40.27
N PRO A 24 -71.40 57.68 40.52
CA PRO A 24 -71.08 58.46 41.70
C PRO A 24 -71.45 57.64 42.93
N VAL A 25 -70.42 57.29 43.70
CA VAL A 25 -70.56 56.68 45.02
C VAL A 25 -71.25 57.72 45.90
N VAL A 26 -72.53 57.50 46.20
CA VAL A 26 -73.25 58.32 47.17
C VAL A 26 -72.75 57.93 48.55
N CYS A 27 -71.78 58.70 49.08
CA CYS A 27 -71.35 58.58 50.47
C CYS A 27 -72.36 59.29 51.38
N GLN A 28 -73.24 58.53 52.03
CA GLN A 28 -73.91 58.98 53.26
C GLN A 28 -73.23 58.34 54.46
N CYS A 29 -72.43 59.12 55.16
CA CYS A 29 -71.86 58.77 56.46
C CYS A 29 -72.83 59.24 57.55
N THR A 30 -73.56 58.30 58.15
CA THR A 30 -74.24 58.51 59.43
C THR A 30 -73.83 57.41 60.40
N THR A 31 -73.00 57.78 61.37
CA THR A 31 -72.67 57.04 62.60
C THR A 31 -72.21 55.59 62.44
N GLY A 32 -70.88 55.40 62.46
CA GLY A 32 -70.24 54.20 63.02
C GLY A 32 -69.88 53.10 62.02
N HIS A 33 -68.60 53.10 61.62
CA HIS A 33 -67.85 51.97 61.05
C HIS A 33 -68.45 51.30 59.79
N CYS A 34 -68.08 51.80 58.62
CA CYS A 34 -68.00 50.95 57.42
C CYS A 34 -66.80 50.02 57.61
N HIS A 35 -67.03 48.78 58.05
CA HIS A 35 -65.99 47.75 58.01
C HIS A 35 -66.03 47.13 56.61
N ASP A 36 -64.95 47.32 55.87
CA ASP A 36 -64.74 46.74 54.54
C ASP A 36 -64.38 45.25 54.72
N ASP A 37 -65.36 44.43 55.09
CA ASP A 37 -65.17 42.99 55.35
C ASP A 37 -64.92 42.18 54.06
N GLY A 38 -64.98 42.81 52.88
CA GLY A 38 -64.64 42.20 51.59
C GLY A 38 -63.16 42.35 51.19
N ASP A 39 -62.41 43.22 51.87
CA ASP A 39 -61.05 43.60 51.48
C ASP A 39 -59.99 42.57 51.93
N ASN A 40 -60.28 41.82 53.01
CA ASN A 40 -59.34 40.84 53.57
C ASN A 40 -59.21 39.58 52.68
N ASP A 41 -60.33 39.04 52.16
CA ASP A 41 -60.31 37.88 51.25
C ASP A 41 -59.76 38.25 49.87
N VAL A 42 -60.07 39.45 49.37
CA VAL A 42 -59.51 39.96 48.10
C VAL A 42 -58.01 40.21 48.22
N SER A 43 -57.54 40.74 49.35
CA SER A 43 -56.11 40.91 49.65
C SER A 43 -55.38 39.57 49.72
N VAL A 44 -55.96 38.57 50.39
CA VAL A 44 -55.42 37.21 50.47
C VAL A 44 -55.37 36.53 49.09
N LEU A 45 -56.45 36.62 48.31
CA LEU A 45 -56.51 36.06 46.97
C LEU A 45 -55.51 36.74 46.01
N THR A 46 -55.36 38.06 46.12
CA THR A 46 -54.37 38.83 45.36
C THR A 46 -52.94 38.40 45.72
N ALA A 47 -52.65 38.17 47.00
CA ALA A 47 -51.36 37.65 47.44
C ALA A 47 -51.10 36.22 46.94
N MET A 48 -52.13 35.37 46.88
CA MET A 48 -52.02 34.02 46.31
C MET A 48 -51.77 34.04 44.80
N VAL A 49 -52.49 34.89 44.06
CA VAL A 49 -52.28 35.06 42.61
C VAL A 49 -50.88 35.58 42.30
N SER A 50 -50.39 36.56 43.07
CA SER A 50 -49.01 37.05 42.93
C SER A 50 -48.00 35.94 43.14
N ARG A 51 -48.15 35.12 44.20
CA ARG A 51 -47.25 33.96 44.45
C ARG A 51 -47.33 32.93 43.32
N LEU A 52 -48.52 32.71 42.76
CA LEU A 52 -48.69 31.79 41.64
C LEU A 52 -48.00 32.31 40.38
N GLN A 53 -48.11 33.62 40.11
CA GLN A 53 -47.44 34.30 39.01
C GLN A 53 -45.92 34.20 39.16
N ASP A 54 -45.39 34.46 40.36
CA ASP A 54 -43.96 34.32 40.66
C ASP A 54 -43.46 32.88 40.40
N THR A 55 -44.26 31.88 40.77
CA THR A 55 -43.92 30.46 40.57
C THR A 55 -43.90 30.10 39.08
N VAL A 56 -44.85 30.62 38.29
CA VAL A 56 -44.89 30.39 36.83
C VAL A 56 -43.68 31.02 36.16
N GLU A 57 -43.31 32.24 36.55
CA GLU A 57 -42.11 32.91 36.03
C GLU A 57 -40.84 32.15 36.38
N GLN A 58 -40.72 31.67 37.62
CA GLN A 58 -39.58 30.86 38.05
C GLN A 58 -39.46 29.57 37.23
N LEU A 59 -40.55 28.82 37.05
CA LEU A 59 -40.54 27.59 36.24
C LEU A 59 -40.23 27.86 34.77
N GLN A 60 -40.74 28.96 34.21
CA GLN A 60 -40.41 29.36 32.85
C GLN A 60 -38.93 29.70 32.69
N GLN A 61 -38.31 30.29 33.71
CA GLN A 61 -36.89 30.61 33.71
C GLN A 61 -36.04 29.33 33.84
N GLU A 62 -36.33 28.44 34.79
CA GLU A 62 -35.64 27.16 34.94
C GLU A 62 -35.70 26.32 33.66
N LEU A 63 -36.85 26.31 32.98
CA LEU A 63 -37.00 25.61 31.70
C LEU A 63 -36.14 26.24 30.59
N ARG A 64 -36.00 27.57 30.56
CA ARG A 64 -35.13 28.26 29.59
C ARG A 64 -33.66 27.97 29.86
N ASP A 65 -33.27 27.96 31.13
CA ASP A 65 -31.89 27.71 31.55
C ASP A 65 -31.50 26.26 31.27
N SER A 66 -32.35 25.29 31.65
CA SER A 66 -32.16 23.87 31.34
C SER A 66 -32.11 23.61 29.82
N LYS A 67 -32.97 24.28 29.04
CA LYS A 67 -32.93 24.21 27.57
C LYS A 67 -31.63 24.77 27.01
N ALA A 68 -31.14 25.89 27.53
CA ALA A 68 -29.89 26.50 27.09
C ALA A 68 -28.69 25.59 27.41
N GLU A 69 -28.68 24.97 28.59
CA GLU A 69 -27.65 24.02 29.01
C GLU A 69 -27.63 22.78 28.10
N LEU A 70 -28.78 22.15 27.86
CA LEU A 70 -28.90 21.01 26.93
C LEU A 70 -28.47 21.39 25.51
N GLN A 71 -28.86 22.59 25.04
CA GLN A 71 -28.43 23.08 23.73
C GLN A 71 -26.92 23.31 23.65
N GLN A 72 -26.28 23.67 24.76
CA GLN A 72 -24.84 23.85 24.84
C GLN A 72 -24.13 22.49 24.86
N GLN A 73 -24.60 21.56 25.69
CA GLN A 73 -24.07 20.19 25.77
C GLN A 73 -24.10 19.51 24.40
N LEU A 74 -25.24 19.57 23.69
CA LEU A 74 -25.36 18.97 22.36
C LEU A 74 -24.38 19.59 21.35
N ARG A 75 -24.12 20.91 21.43
CA ARG A 75 -23.13 21.56 20.56
C ARG A 75 -21.72 21.10 20.88
N ASP A 76 -21.39 20.96 22.16
CA ASP A 76 -20.06 20.57 22.58
C ASP A 76 -19.80 19.08 22.31
N GLU A 77 -20.79 18.20 22.51
CA GLU A 77 -20.75 16.80 22.05
C GLU A 77 -20.61 16.71 20.52
N THR A 78 -21.34 17.54 19.76
CA THR A 78 -21.22 17.58 18.30
C THR A 78 -19.79 17.94 17.88
N LYS A 79 -19.17 18.94 18.53
CA LYS A 79 -17.76 19.30 18.26
C LYS A 79 -16.80 18.17 18.64
N GLN A 80 -17.02 17.53 19.79
CA GLN A 80 -16.20 16.40 20.23
C GLN A 80 -16.27 15.24 19.23
N LEU A 81 -17.47 14.86 18.80
CA LEU A 81 -17.67 13.81 17.80
C LEU A 81 -17.06 14.18 16.45
N GLN A 82 -17.22 15.44 16.02
CA GLN A 82 -16.57 15.93 14.80
C GLN A 82 -15.04 15.84 14.89
N GLN A 83 -14.45 16.15 16.04
CA GLN A 83 -13.02 16.03 16.25
C GLN A 83 -12.56 14.57 16.27
N GLN A 84 -13.29 13.68 16.95
CA GLN A 84 -12.99 12.25 16.95
C GLN A 84 -13.03 11.66 15.54
N LEU A 85 -14.02 12.04 14.73
CA LEU A 85 -14.12 11.61 13.34
C LEU A 85 -12.93 12.09 12.50
N ARG A 86 -12.49 13.35 12.69
CA ARG A 86 -11.29 13.89 12.02
C ARG A 86 -10.06 13.08 12.39
N ASN A 87 -9.83 12.84 13.68
CA ASN A 87 -8.70 12.07 14.17
C ASN A 87 -8.73 10.63 13.63
N ALA A 88 -9.90 9.97 13.65
CA ALA A 88 -10.05 8.62 13.11
C ALA A 88 -9.81 8.55 11.59
N THR A 89 -10.20 9.60 10.85
CA THR A 89 -9.96 9.69 9.41
C THR A 89 -8.46 9.85 9.11
N GLU A 90 -7.77 10.73 9.85
CA GLU A 90 -6.33 10.93 9.73
C GLU A 90 -5.56 9.65 10.08
N GLN A 91 -5.94 8.97 11.17
CA GLN A 91 -5.38 7.67 11.54
C GLN A 91 -5.58 6.63 10.43
N SER A 92 -6.77 6.59 9.82
CA SER A 92 -7.06 5.68 8.71
C SER A 92 -6.22 5.98 7.47
N GLN A 93 -5.92 7.25 7.20
CA GLN A 93 -5.05 7.67 6.09
C GLN A 93 -3.60 7.25 6.34
N LEU A 94 -3.09 7.46 7.55
CA LEU A 94 -1.75 7.01 7.92
C LEU A 94 -1.61 5.49 7.82
N GLN A 95 -2.63 4.75 8.26
CA GLN A 95 -2.63 3.29 8.14
C GLN A 95 -2.57 2.82 6.68
N ARG A 96 -3.28 3.50 5.77
CA ARG A 96 -3.21 3.20 4.33
C ARG A 96 -1.82 3.49 3.76
N GLN A 97 -1.24 4.65 4.08
CA GLN A 97 0.11 5.00 3.64
C GLN A 97 1.15 3.98 4.10
N ILE A 98 1.04 3.50 5.34
CA ILE A 98 1.91 2.44 5.87
C ILE A 98 1.75 1.15 5.05
N ASN A 99 0.51 0.72 4.81
CA ASN A 99 0.24 -0.49 4.02
C ASN A 99 0.77 -0.34 2.58
N ASP A 100 0.50 0.78 1.91
CA ASP A 100 0.97 1.05 0.54
C ASP A 100 2.51 1.05 0.48
N THR A 101 3.17 1.66 1.47
CA THR A 101 4.63 1.68 1.56
C THR A 101 5.19 0.27 1.80
N ALA A 102 4.55 -0.52 2.67
CA ALA A 102 4.94 -1.89 2.92
C ALA A 102 4.82 -2.75 1.64
N GLU A 103 3.74 -2.60 0.87
CA GLU A 103 3.54 -3.29 -0.40
C GLU A 103 4.57 -2.86 -1.45
N GLN A 104 4.86 -1.56 -1.56
CA GLN A 104 5.89 -1.05 -2.47
C GLN A 104 7.29 -1.59 -2.12
N LEU A 105 7.65 -1.61 -0.84
CA LEU A 105 8.92 -2.17 -0.38
C LEU A 105 8.99 -3.67 -0.65
N LEU A 106 7.89 -4.39 -0.44
CA LEU A 106 7.82 -5.82 -0.72
C LEU A 106 8.04 -6.11 -2.20
N HIS A 107 7.34 -5.39 -3.09
CA HIS A 107 7.53 -5.53 -4.54
C HIS A 107 8.96 -5.20 -4.96
N LYS A 108 9.53 -4.12 -4.41
CA LYS A 108 10.91 -3.72 -4.71
C LYS A 108 11.91 -4.78 -4.25
N LEU A 109 11.71 -5.37 -3.08
CA LEU A 109 12.54 -6.45 -2.58
C LEU A 109 12.45 -7.70 -3.47
N GLN A 110 11.24 -8.09 -3.87
CA GLN A 110 11.03 -9.22 -4.79
C GLN A 110 11.72 -9.00 -6.13
N GLN A 111 11.60 -7.79 -6.69
CA GLN A 111 12.25 -7.43 -7.96
C GLN A 111 13.78 -7.46 -7.85
N GLN A 112 14.35 -6.84 -6.80
CA GLN A 112 15.80 -6.85 -6.58
C GLN A 112 16.35 -8.27 -6.42
N LEU A 113 15.60 -9.17 -5.79
CA LEU A 113 15.99 -10.57 -5.66
C LEU A 113 15.99 -11.29 -7.00
N SER A 114 14.98 -11.07 -7.84
CA SER A 114 14.90 -11.64 -9.19
C SER A 114 16.06 -11.15 -10.05
N ASP A 115 16.26 -9.83 -10.13
CA ASP A 115 17.30 -9.22 -10.95
C ASP A 115 18.70 -9.69 -10.53
N SER A 116 18.97 -9.77 -9.22
CA SER A 116 20.23 -10.30 -8.69
C SER A 116 20.41 -11.79 -9.01
N THR A 117 19.33 -12.58 -8.93
CA THR A 117 19.37 -14.01 -9.23
C THR A 117 19.67 -14.25 -10.71
N ASP A 118 19.02 -13.50 -11.60
CA ASP A 118 19.25 -13.56 -13.04
C ASP A 118 20.66 -13.11 -13.41
N GLN A 119 21.17 -12.06 -12.76
CA GLN A 119 22.55 -11.62 -12.93
C GLN A 119 23.54 -12.71 -12.50
N GLN A 120 23.33 -13.34 -11.34
CA GLN A 120 24.17 -14.42 -10.86
C GLN A 120 24.10 -15.64 -11.79
N LEU A 121 22.91 -16.00 -12.27
CA LEU A 121 22.73 -17.12 -13.19
C LEU A 121 23.46 -16.90 -14.51
N ASN A 122 23.40 -15.68 -15.06
CA ASN A 122 24.13 -15.31 -16.27
C ASN A 122 25.66 -15.36 -16.05
N GLN A 123 26.15 -14.91 -14.90
CA GLN A 123 27.56 -15.01 -14.56
C GLN A 123 28.02 -16.46 -14.46
N LEU A 124 27.25 -17.30 -13.76
CA LEU A 124 27.53 -18.73 -13.63
C LEU A 124 27.54 -19.42 -14.99
N THR A 125 26.56 -19.13 -15.83
CA THR A 125 26.48 -19.71 -17.19
C THR A 125 27.71 -19.37 -18.01
N LYS A 126 28.16 -18.12 -17.98
CA LYS A 126 29.37 -17.67 -18.69
C LYS A 126 30.65 -18.34 -18.17
N ILE A 127 30.75 -18.52 -16.85
CA ILE A 127 31.87 -19.25 -16.23
C ILE A 127 31.85 -20.70 -16.71
N THR A 128 30.70 -21.39 -16.64
CA THR A 128 30.55 -22.77 -17.09
C THR A 128 30.95 -22.94 -18.55
N GLU A 129 30.50 -22.06 -19.45
CA GLU A 129 30.93 -22.09 -20.85
C GLU A 129 32.45 -21.95 -21.02
N THR A 130 33.07 -21.09 -20.23
CA THR A 130 34.51 -20.85 -20.26
C THR A 130 35.27 -22.08 -19.79
N LEU A 131 34.81 -22.70 -18.70
CA LEU A 131 35.39 -23.93 -18.16
C LEU A 131 35.28 -25.09 -19.14
N VAL A 132 34.12 -25.27 -19.77
CA VAL A 132 33.92 -26.31 -20.81
C VAL A 132 34.84 -26.07 -22.01
N LYS A 133 35.03 -24.80 -22.42
CA LYS A 133 35.99 -24.46 -23.48
C LYS A 133 37.42 -24.78 -23.06
N GLN A 134 37.81 -24.46 -21.83
CA GLN A 134 39.15 -24.77 -21.30
C GLN A 134 39.40 -26.27 -21.22
N GLU A 135 38.44 -27.07 -20.76
CA GLU A 135 38.54 -28.53 -20.72
C GLU A 135 38.74 -29.13 -22.11
N LYS A 136 38.00 -28.65 -23.12
CA LYS A 136 38.19 -29.09 -24.51
C LYS A 136 39.58 -28.74 -25.05
N LEU A 137 40.08 -27.56 -24.69
CA LEU A 137 41.42 -27.11 -25.11
C LEU A 137 42.52 -27.89 -24.40
N SER A 138 42.38 -28.17 -23.10
CA SER A 138 43.35 -28.96 -22.34
C SER A 138 43.40 -30.40 -22.84
N LYS A 139 42.24 -31.05 -23.05
CA LYS A 139 42.17 -32.39 -23.63
C LYS A 139 42.84 -32.46 -25.00
N ARG A 140 42.70 -31.41 -25.82
CA ARG A 140 43.41 -31.31 -27.10
C ARG A 140 44.92 -31.16 -26.94
N TRP A 141 45.36 -30.32 -26.00
CA TRP A 141 46.77 -29.97 -25.84
C TRP A 141 47.63 -31.17 -25.40
N PHE A 142 47.07 -32.01 -24.52
CA PHE A 142 47.74 -33.20 -24.00
C PHE A 142 47.40 -34.49 -24.77
N ALA A 143 46.65 -34.39 -25.88
CA ALA A 143 46.33 -35.57 -26.67
C ALA A 143 47.55 -36.05 -27.48
N PRO A 144 47.78 -37.37 -27.55
CA PRO A 144 48.83 -37.93 -28.39
C PRO A 144 48.54 -37.63 -29.87
N ARG A 145 49.56 -37.18 -30.62
CA ARG A 145 49.36 -36.79 -32.03
C ARG A 145 49.51 -37.95 -32.99
N ASP A 146 50.24 -38.98 -32.59
CA ASP A 146 50.51 -40.17 -33.38
C ASP A 146 50.78 -41.40 -32.48
N CYS A 147 51.02 -42.55 -33.10
CA CYS A 147 51.35 -43.80 -32.42
C CYS A 147 52.69 -43.74 -31.68
N TYR A 148 53.60 -42.85 -32.07
CA TYR A 148 54.89 -42.69 -31.42
C TYR A 148 54.78 -41.92 -30.10
N ASP A 149 53.96 -40.86 -30.06
CA ASP A 149 53.60 -40.17 -28.81
C ASP A 149 52.95 -41.16 -27.81
N LEU A 150 52.04 -42.03 -28.28
CA LEU A 150 51.42 -43.08 -27.47
C LEU A 150 52.43 -44.07 -26.87
N LEU A 151 53.40 -44.51 -27.67
CA LEU A 151 54.45 -45.42 -27.24
C LEU A 151 55.31 -44.78 -26.13
N ARG A 152 55.68 -43.50 -26.30
CA ARG A 152 56.44 -42.74 -25.29
C ARG A 152 55.68 -42.56 -23.97
N ASP A 153 54.36 -42.46 -24.05
CA ASP A 153 53.48 -42.40 -22.88
C ASP A 153 53.27 -43.78 -22.20
N GLY A 154 53.96 -44.82 -22.68
CA GLY A 154 53.95 -46.16 -22.10
C GLY A 154 52.90 -47.10 -22.67
N ASN A 155 52.19 -46.70 -23.74
CA ASN A 155 51.25 -47.59 -24.42
C ASN A 155 52.04 -48.51 -25.37
N ASN A 156 52.39 -49.70 -24.88
CA ASN A 156 53.33 -50.63 -25.53
C ASN A 156 52.67 -51.89 -26.09
N VAL A 157 51.35 -51.86 -26.36
CA VAL A 157 50.60 -53.00 -26.88
C VAL A 157 49.98 -52.60 -28.22
N SER A 158 50.07 -53.44 -29.25
CA SER A 158 49.42 -53.14 -30.52
C SER A 158 47.90 -53.10 -30.38
N GLY A 159 47.24 -52.15 -31.04
CA GLY A 159 45.80 -51.99 -30.92
C GLY A 159 45.25 -50.74 -31.60
N VAL A 160 43.94 -50.54 -31.47
CA VAL A 160 43.27 -49.32 -31.95
C VAL A 160 43.31 -48.25 -30.88
N TYR A 161 43.98 -47.15 -31.18
CA TYR A 161 44.11 -45.99 -30.30
C TYR A 161 43.44 -44.76 -30.89
N GLU A 162 43.13 -43.80 -30.03
CA GLU A 162 42.63 -42.49 -30.43
C GLU A 162 43.79 -41.47 -30.42
N VAL A 163 44.03 -40.81 -31.56
CA VAL A 163 45.05 -39.76 -31.70
C VAL A 163 44.42 -38.47 -32.18
N TYR A 164 45.02 -37.33 -31.83
CA TYR A 164 44.51 -36.01 -32.19
C TYR A 164 45.24 -35.42 -33.41
N LEU A 165 44.53 -35.27 -34.53
CA LEU A 165 45.07 -34.64 -35.73
C LEU A 165 44.93 -33.12 -35.66
N ALA A 166 46.03 -32.42 -35.37
CA ALA A 166 46.04 -30.96 -35.24
C ALA A 166 45.51 -30.21 -36.47
N LYS A 167 45.89 -30.65 -37.69
CA LYS A 167 45.45 -30.05 -38.96
C LYS A 167 43.94 -30.20 -39.19
N ALA A 168 43.40 -31.40 -38.94
CA ALA A 168 41.98 -31.70 -39.14
C ALA A 168 41.11 -31.35 -37.91
N ARG A 169 41.74 -30.89 -36.83
CA ARG A 169 41.15 -30.55 -35.52
C ARG A 169 40.19 -31.61 -34.97
N LYS A 170 40.52 -32.89 -35.16
CA LYS A 170 39.65 -34.01 -34.78
C LYS A 170 40.44 -35.16 -34.21
N PHE A 171 39.80 -35.90 -33.31
CA PHE A 171 40.27 -37.21 -32.89
C PHE A 171 39.95 -38.23 -33.98
N VAL A 172 40.90 -39.12 -34.23
CA VAL A 172 40.75 -40.24 -35.16
C VAL A 172 41.19 -41.53 -34.47
N ARG A 173 40.50 -42.62 -34.79
CA ARG A 173 40.92 -43.95 -34.36
C ARG A 173 41.86 -44.54 -35.40
N VAL A 174 43.01 -45.00 -34.94
CA VAL A 174 44.08 -45.56 -35.77
C VAL A 174 44.57 -46.86 -35.16
N PHE A 175 44.99 -47.81 -35.99
CA PHE A 175 45.70 -48.99 -35.50
C PHE A 175 47.18 -48.65 -35.35
N CYS A 176 47.70 -48.80 -34.14
CA CYS A 176 49.11 -48.65 -33.83
C CYS A 176 49.75 -50.02 -33.65
N ASP A 177 50.81 -50.28 -34.40
CA ASP A 177 51.70 -51.41 -34.12
C ASP A 177 52.79 -50.95 -33.15
N MET A 178 52.75 -51.52 -31.94
CA MET A 178 53.69 -51.24 -30.86
C MET A 178 54.66 -52.39 -30.62
N ASP A 179 54.44 -53.55 -31.24
CA ASP A 179 55.18 -54.79 -30.98
C ASP A 179 56.31 -54.99 -32.00
N SER A 180 56.15 -54.46 -33.22
CA SER A 180 57.13 -54.61 -34.31
C SER A 180 58.12 -53.45 -34.36
N ASN A 181 59.40 -53.76 -34.62
CA ASN A 181 60.45 -52.78 -34.97
C ASN A 181 60.45 -51.54 -34.05
N ASP A 182 60.63 -51.77 -32.75
CA ASP A 182 60.62 -50.76 -31.68
C ASP A 182 59.29 -50.00 -31.47
N GLY A 183 58.23 -50.35 -32.22
CA GLY A 183 56.86 -49.86 -32.03
C GLY A 183 56.62 -48.43 -32.51
N GLY A 184 55.42 -47.91 -32.25
CA GLY A 184 55.04 -46.54 -32.58
C GLY A 184 54.60 -46.33 -34.03
N TRP A 185 54.31 -47.40 -34.76
CA TRP A 185 53.97 -47.36 -36.18
C TRP A 185 52.47 -47.20 -36.41
N LEU A 186 52.10 -46.23 -37.25
CA LEU A 186 50.74 -46.14 -37.77
C LEU A 186 50.55 -47.15 -38.90
N VAL A 187 49.55 -48.04 -38.80
CA VAL A 187 49.24 -48.98 -39.88
C VAL A 187 48.17 -48.40 -40.80
N ARG A 188 48.49 -48.24 -42.08
CA ARG A 188 47.52 -47.86 -43.13
C ARG A 188 47.42 -48.94 -44.21
N ALA A 189 46.23 -49.11 -44.76
CA ALA A 189 46.03 -49.95 -45.95
C ALA A 189 46.62 -49.24 -47.17
N ALA A 190 47.53 -49.91 -47.89
CA ALA A 190 48.23 -49.35 -49.06
C ALA A 190 47.58 -49.78 -50.38
N HIS A 191 47.16 -51.04 -50.49
CA HIS A 191 46.34 -51.60 -51.58
C HIS A 191 45.64 -52.88 -51.07
N LEU A 192 44.68 -53.44 -51.81
CA LEU A 192 43.94 -54.66 -51.43
C LEU A 192 44.90 -55.73 -50.86
N ASN A 193 44.82 -55.96 -49.55
CA ASN A 193 45.62 -56.90 -48.74
C ASN A 193 47.10 -56.55 -48.45
N THR A 194 47.55 -55.31 -48.64
CA THR A 194 48.88 -54.85 -48.18
C THR A 194 48.78 -53.71 -47.16
N TYR A 195 49.47 -53.89 -46.04
CA TYR A 195 49.61 -52.91 -44.96
C TYR A 195 50.97 -52.23 -45.06
N ALA A 196 50.99 -50.90 -44.92
CA ALA A 196 52.22 -50.13 -44.80
C ALA A 196 52.33 -49.57 -43.39
N HIS A 197 53.49 -49.78 -42.76
CA HIS A 197 53.89 -49.10 -41.54
C HIS A 197 54.37 -47.70 -41.91
N VAL A 198 53.78 -46.69 -41.30
CA VAL A 198 54.13 -45.30 -41.53
C VAL A 198 54.54 -44.69 -40.20
N ASN A 199 55.79 -44.23 -40.12
CA ASN A 199 56.25 -43.42 -38.99
C ASN A 199 56.16 -41.95 -39.39
N THR A 200 55.35 -41.21 -38.65
CA THR A 200 55.10 -39.78 -38.86
C THR A 200 56.24 -38.89 -38.38
N HIS A 201 57.25 -39.44 -37.70
CA HIS A 201 58.47 -38.76 -37.27
C HIS A 201 59.66 -38.92 -38.24
N ASP A 202 59.51 -39.69 -39.32
CA ASP A 202 60.55 -39.81 -40.34
C ASP A 202 60.52 -38.55 -41.23
N GLU A 203 61.66 -37.84 -41.36
CA GLU A 203 61.74 -36.48 -41.96
C GLU A 203 61.28 -36.42 -43.43
N ASN A 204 61.05 -37.56 -44.07
CA ASN A 204 60.57 -37.68 -45.45
C ASN A 204 59.04 -37.78 -45.59
N TYR A 205 58.27 -37.71 -44.50
CA TYR A 205 56.81 -37.88 -44.56
C TYR A 205 56.05 -36.56 -44.66
N CYS A 206 55.59 -36.19 -45.86
CA CYS A 206 54.65 -35.08 -46.06
C CYS A 206 53.23 -35.45 -45.60
N HIS A 207 52.65 -34.60 -44.75
CA HIS A 207 51.27 -34.63 -44.28
C HIS A 207 50.23 -34.27 -45.34
#